data_AF-A0A2P6WED3-F1
#
_entry.id   AF-A0A2P6WED3-F1
#
_cell.length_a   1.000
_cell.length_b   1.000
_cell.length_c   1.000
_cell.angle_alpha   90.00
_cell.angle_beta   90.00
_cell.angle_gamma   90.00
#
_symmetry.space_group_name_H-M   'P 1'
#
loop_
_entity.id
_entity.type
_entity.pdbx_description
1 polymer ?
#
loop_
_entity_poly.entity_id
_entity_poly.type
_entity_poly.pdbx_seq_one_letter_code
_entity_poly.pdbx_strand_id
1 'polypeptide(L)'
;MTPTPNRDEEKLYFEKIKEGRGKYFVEYQPPPPHHRFAMLNVVFPHRTEIGEIAEIMEAEAQAWISRYQIPIMVSSFDETEDVQHLSPVRSCDHLIAFRDKSQGTVRLLWGLAPEQEIPDDALNTNWLKQVYSDIPMKTSAQVREEANAHAKRVRNGWLIVVAWATILPAAWAIVEWAGPRWLETIVMLYGVGKAFIEALKLTGRWKKSPRDLVNEEEDRRMRHYFYHCERNPEGFVRLKSENFDREMMDAVRNEAAVLNSNIPRQD
;
A
#
# COMPACT_ATOMS: atom_id res chain seq x y z
N MET A 1 -32.64 -15.91 11.77
CA MET A 1 -32.68 -16.13 10.32
C MET A 1 -31.96 -14.96 9.67
N THR A 2 -30.70 -15.15 9.31
CA THR A 2 -29.97 -14.18 8.50
C THR A 2 -30.57 -14.18 7.09
N PRO A 3 -31.04 -13.04 6.56
CA PRO A 3 -31.50 -12.99 5.18
C PRO A 3 -30.31 -13.36 4.29
N THR A 4 -30.49 -14.36 3.43
CA THR A 4 -29.54 -14.68 2.37
C THR A 4 -29.30 -13.40 1.56
N PRO A 5 -28.05 -12.92 1.41
CA PRO A 5 -27.78 -11.71 0.65
C PRO A 5 -28.23 -11.94 -0.79
N ASN A 6 -29.16 -11.10 -1.24
CA ASN A 6 -29.62 -11.08 -2.60
C ASN A 6 -28.41 -10.84 -3.51
N ARG A 7 -28.12 -11.79 -4.41
CA ARG A 7 -26.91 -11.79 -5.26
C ARG A 7 -26.85 -10.57 -6.20
N ASP A 8 -27.96 -9.84 -6.31
CA ASP A 8 -28.17 -8.70 -7.20
C ASP A 8 -28.21 -7.35 -6.47
N GLU A 9 -27.94 -7.28 -5.16
CA GLU A 9 -27.78 -5.99 -4.48
C GLU A 9 -26.48 -5.32 -4.92
N GLU A 10 -26.61 -4.15 -5.57
CA GLU A 10 -25.50 -3.33 -6.03
C GLU A 10 -24.62 -2.92 -4.85
N LYS A 11 -23.41 -3.49 -4.78
CA LYS A 11 -22.44 -3.16 -3.73
C LYS A 11 -21.75 -1.85 -4.06
N LEU A 12 -21.66 -0.98 -3.05
CA LEU A 12 -20.99 0.31 -3.14
C LEU A 12 -19.62 0.27 -2.48
N TYR A 13 -18.65 0.87 -3.14
CA TYR A 13 -17.30 1.06 -2.62
C TYR A 13 -17.00 2.56 -2.64
N PHE A 14 -16.86 3.15 -1.47
CA PHE A 14 -16.48 4.55 -1.35
C PHE A 14 -14.97 4.67 -1.21
N GLU A 15 -14.42 5.74 -1.77
CA GLU A 15 -13.01 6.07 -1.58
C GLU A 15 -12.75 6.50 -0.13
N LYS A 16 -11.52 6.28 0.33
CA LYS A 16 -11.08 6.71 1.67
C LYS A 16 -10.81 8.22 1.64
N ILE A 17 -11.16 8.91 2.71
CA ILE A 17 -10.85 10.34 2.87
C ILE A 17 -9.69 10.48 3.86
N LYS A 18 -8.68 11.28 3.52
CA LYS A 18 -7.62 11.68 4.46
C LYS A 18 -7.68 13.18 4.71
N GLU A 19 -7.70 13.59 5.97
CA GLU A 19 -7.73 15.01 6.37
C GLU A 19 -6.65 15.31 7.41
N GLY A 20 -5.91 16.42 7.22
CA GLY A 20 -4.94 16.91 8.20
C GLY A 20 -5.60 17.68 9.34
N ARG A 21 -5.06 17.53 10.56
CA ARG A 21 -5.46 18.25 11.78
C ARG A 21 -4.28 18.99 12.42
N GLY A 22 -3.18 19.17 11.70
CA GLY A 22 -1.95 19.78 12.20
C GLY A 22 -1.08 18.78 12.95
N LYS A 23 -1.43 18.45 14.20
CA LYS A 23 -0.66 17.52 15.04
C LYS A 23 -0.79 16.05 14.63
N TYR A 24 -1.92 15.69 14.03
CA TYR A 24 -2.27 14.36 13.57
C TYR A 24 -3.05 14.47 12.27
N PHE A 25 -3.32 13.34 11.63
CA PHE A 25 -4.28 13.28 10.53
C PHE A 25 -5.25 12.12 10.74
N VAL A 26 -6.36 12.18 10.02
CA VAL A 26 -7.43 11.20 10.11
C VAL A 26 -7.65 10.57 8.74
N GLU A 27 -7.76 9.25 8.71
CA GLU A 27 -8.20 8.49 7.55
C GLU A 27 -9.59 7.93 7.85
N TYR A 28 -10.58 8.45 7.15
CA TYR A 28 -11.96 7.99 7.20
C TYR A 28 -12.20 6.96 6.10
N GLN A 29 -12.68 5.80 6.50
CA GLN A 29 -13.10 4.74 5.61
C GLN A 29 -14.60 4.47 5.80
N PRO A 30 -15.44 4.85 4.82
CA PRO A 30 -16.87 4.52 4.85
C PRO A 30 -17.10 3.01 4.98
N PRO A 31 -18.27 2.59 5.50
CA PRO A 31 -18.54 1.18 5.78
C PRO A 31 -18.46 0.35 4.49
N PRO A 32 -17.68 -0.76 4.49
CA PRO A 32 -17.71 -1.69 3.37
C PRO A 32 -19.10 -2.33 3.24
N PRO A 33 -19.43 -2.91 2.07
CA PRO A 33 -20.69 -3.62 1.88
C PRO A 33 -20.94 -4.67 2.98
N HIS A 34 -22.14 -4.66 3.55
CA HIS A 34 -22.58 -5.55 4.64
C HIS A 34 -21.92 -5.32 6.01
N HIS A 35 -21.17 -4.23 6.20
CA HIS A 35 -20.68 -3.82 7.51
C HIS A 35 -21.58 -2.75 8.14
N ARG A 36 -21.68 -2.78 9.48
CA ARG A 36 -22.58 -1.89 10.25
C ARG A 36 -21.94 -0.57 10.69
N PHE A 37 -20.63 -0.42 10.50
CA PHE A 37 -19.88 0.74 10.97
C PHE A 37 -18.78 1.15 9.97
N ALA A 38 -18.46 2.44 9.96
CA ALA A 38 -17.31 3.02 9.30
C ALA A 38 -16.04 2.83 10.16
N MET A 39 -14.86 2.98 9.56
CA MET A 39 -13.59 2.97 10.29
C MET A 39 -12.95 4.36 10.24
N LEU A 40 -12.38 4.79 11.36
CA LEU A 40 -11.56 5.98 11.48
C LEU A 40 -10.22 5.60 12.08
N ASN A 41 -9.17 5.92 11.33
CA ASN A 41 -7.80 5.78 11.79
C ASN A 41 -7.28 7.17 12.14
N VAL A 42 -6.89 7.38 13.39
CA VAL A 42 -6.24 8.62 13.85
C VAL A 42 -4.74 8.34 13.89
N VAL A 43 -3.98 8.98 13.01
CA VAL A 43 -2.55 8.71 12.83
C VAL A 43 -1.71 9.85 13.38
N PHE A 44 -0.79 9.52 14.28
CA PHE A 44 0.08 10.48 14.96
C PHE A 44 1.51 10.40 14.42
N PRO A 45 1.96 11.38 13.60
CA PRO A 45 3.31 11.39 13.01
C PRO A 45 4.43 11.66 14.03
N HIS A 46 4.05 12.04 15.25
CA HIS A 46 4.93 12.35 16.36
C HIS A 46 4.39 11.77 17.66
N ARG A 47 5.29 11.46 18.59
CA ARG A 47 4.94 10.93 19.91
C ARG A 47 3.99 11.87 20.64
N THR A 48 2.82 11.33 21.00
CA THR A 48 1.74 12.04 21.71
C THR A 48 1.42 11.30 23.00
N GLU A 49 0.96 12.01 24.03
CA GLU A 49 0.59 11.37 25.30
C GLU A 49 -0.69 10.54 25.15
N ILE A 50 -0.72 9.36 25.79
CA ILE A 50 -1.83 8.39 25.69
C ILE A 50 -3.17 9.02 26.12
N GLY A 51 -3.14 9.90 27.13
CA GLY A 51 -4.33 10.66 27.56
C GLY A 51 -4.88 11.58 26.48
N GLU A 52 -4.01 12.35 25.83
CA GLU A 52 -4.37 13.24 24.72
C GLU A 52 -4.92 12.44 23.52
N ILE A 53 -4.32 11.26 23.22
CA ILE A 53 -4.79 10.38 22.14
C ILE A 53 -6.23 9.91 22.40
N ALA A 54 -6.54 9.45 23.60
CA ALA A 54 -7.88 8.98 23.95
C ALA A 54 -8.93 10.09 23.83
N GLU A 55 -8.59 11.32 24.28
CA GLU A 55 -9.46 12.48 24.15
C GLU A 55 -9.69 12.87 22.67
N ILE A 56 -8.65 12.83 21.84
CA ILE A 56 -8.75 13.09 20.40
C ILE A 56 -9.64 12.04 19.73
N MET A 57 -9.48 10.75 20.07
CA MET A 57 -10.33 9.69 19.52
C MET A 57 -11.80 9.90 19.87
N GLU A 58 -12.11 10.28 21.12
CA GLU A 58 -13.48 10.58 21.55
C GLU A 58 -14.04 11.81 20.83
N ALA A 59 -13.24 12.87 20.65
CA ALA A 59 -13.65 14.08 19.94
C ALA A 59 -13.93 13.83 18.45
N GLU A 60 -13.03 13.11 17.76
CA GLU A 60 -13.21 12.77 16.34
C GLU A 60 -14.39 11.82 16.12
N ALA A 61 -14.62 10.87 17.04
CA ALA A 61 -15.80 10.02 17.02
C ALA A 61 -17.11 10.84 17.10
N GLN A 62 -17.17 11.81 18.01
CA GLN A 62 -18.33 12.70 18.16
C GLN A 62 -18.54 13.58 16.92
N ALA A 63 -17.45 14.15 16.38
CA ALA A 63 -17.50 14.94 15.16
C ALA A 63 -18.04 14.13 13.98
N TRP A 64 -17.60 12.87 13.84
CA TRP A 64 -18.09 11.97 12.81
C TRP A 64 -19.58 11.64 12.94
N ILE A 65 -20.03 11.22 14.12
CA ILE A 65 -21.44 10.90 14.35
C ILE A 65 -22.33 12.12 14.08
N SER A 66 -21.83 13.32 14.39
CA SER A 66 -22.53 14.57 14.09
C SER A 66 -22.61 14.86 12.59
N ARG A 67 -21.56 14.55 11.82
CA ARG A 67 -21.49 14.78 10.36
C ARG A 67 -22.29 13.75 9.56
N TYR A 68 -22.06 12.47 9.81
CA TYR A 68 -22.56 11.39 8.95
C TYR A 68 -23.66 10.53 9.58
N GLN A 69 -23.82 10.57 10.91
CA GLN A 69 -24.82 9.77 11.65
C GLN A 69 -24.71 8.25 11.43
N ILE A 70 -23.52 7.77 11.03
CA ILE A 70 -23.21 6.35 10.80
C ILE A 70 -22.32 5.85 11.94
N PRO A 71 -22.59 4.69 12.54
CA PRO A 71 -21.71 4.09 13.55
C PRO A 71 -20.26 4.04 13.08
N ILE A 72 -19.30 4.26 13.99
CA ILE A 72 -17.88 4.27 13.66
C ILE A 72 -17.05 3.52 14.69
N MET A 73 -16.00 2.86 14.20
CA MET A 73 -14.91 2.33 15.01
C MET A 73 -13.66 3.19 14.80
N VAL A 74 -13.12 3.70 15.90
CA VAL A 74 -11.94 4.57 15.92
C VAL A 74 -10.76 3.79 16.49
N SER A 75 -9.63 3.86 15.78
CA SER A 75 -8.34 3.30 16.20
C SER A 75 -7.27 4.37 16.08
N SER A 76 -6.27 4.32 16.95
CA SER A 76 -5.11 5.21 16.87
C SER A 76 -3.87 4.46 16.41
N PHE A 77 -3.07 5.12 15.58
CA PHE A 77 -1.83 4.59 15.01
C PHE A 77 -0.68 5.55 15.28
N ASP A 78 0.52 5.00 15.46
CA ASP A 78 1.73 5.78 15.64
C ASP A 78 2.44 6.10 14.32
N GLU A 79 3.66 6.62 14.41
CA GLU A 79 4.50 6.97 13.27
C GLU A 79 4.99 5.75 12.47
N THR A 80 4.86 4.55 13.01
CA THR A 80 5.18 3.28 12.36
C THR A 80 3.94 2.54 11.86
N GLU A 81 2.78 3.19 11.81
CA GLU A 81 1.48 2.58 11.48
C GLU A 81 1.09 1.41 12.40
N ASP A 82 1.67 1.33 13.60
CA ASP A 82 1.31 0.36 14.61
C ASP A 82 0.18 0.90 15.49
N VAL A 83 -0.71 0.00 15.92
CA VAL A 83 -1.84 0.36 16.79
C VAL A 83 -1.32 0.79 18.15
N GLN A 84 -1.74 1.98 18.61
CA GLN A 84 -1.30 2.49 19.90
C GLN A 84 -2.08 1.84 21.04
N HIS A 85 -1.34 1.26 21.98
CA HIS A 85 -1.92 0.68 23.18
C HIS A 85 -2.31 1.77 24.19
N LEU A 86 -3.60 1.82 24.56
CA LEU A 86 -4.15 2.86 25.43
C LEU A 86 -4.15 2.49 26.92
N SER A 87 -3.64 1.31 27.28
CA SER A 87 -3.50 0.89 28.67
C SER A 87 -2.43 1.74 29.39
N PRO A 88 -2.68 2.24 30.61
CA PRO A 88 -3.82 1.97 31.50
C PRO A 88 -4.98 2.98 31.42
N VAL A 89 -4.93 3.97 30.52
CA VAL A 89 -5.91 5.08 30.45
C VAL A 89 -7.30 4.59 30.03
N ARG A 90 -7.35 3.58 29.15
CA ARG A 90 -8.58 2.94 28.67
C ARG A 90 -8.43 1.41 28.68
N SER A 91 -9.58 0.72 28.66
CA SER A 91 -9.66 -0.74 28.72
C SER A 91 -9.38 -1.43 27.39
N CYS A 92 -9.40 -0.70 26.27
CA CYS A 92 -9.21 -1.24 24.92
C CYS A 92 -8.63 -0.16 24.01
N ASP A 93 -7.97 -0.59 22.92
CA ASP A 93 -7.28 0.29 21.96
C ASP A 93 -8.23 0.84 20.87
N HIS A 94 -9.49 0.39 20.88
CA HIS A 94 -10.52 0.78 19.93
C HIS A 94 -11.73 1.36 20.65
N LEU A 95 -12.30 2.40 20.03
CA LEU A 95 -13.51 3.09 20.48
C LEU A 95 -14.61 2.86 19.44
N ILE A 96 -15.77 2.39 19.88
CA ILE A 96 -16.97 2.33 19.04
C ILE A 96 -17.90 3.47 19.45
N ALA A 97 -18.36 4.23 18.47
CA ALA A 97 -19.33 5.29 18.66
C ALA A 97 -20.56 5.08 17.78
N PHE A 98 -21.74 5.23 18.36
CA PHE A 98 -23.00 5.20 17.63
C PHE A 98 -24.08 6.01 18.35
N ARG A 99 -25.14 6.37 17.62
CA ARG A 99 -26.28 7.05 18.19
C ARG A 99 -27.30 6.04 18.69
N ASP A 100 -27.69 6.16 19.96
CA ASP A 100 -28.75 5.33 20.52
C ASP A 100 -30.10 5.78 19.95
N LYS A 101 -30.85 4.87 19.31
CA LYS A 101 -32.17 5.17 18.74
C LYS A 101 -33.20 5.51 19.80
N SER A 102 -33.02 5.05 21.05
CA SER A 102 -33.97 5.26 22.15
C SER A 102 -33.76 6.58 22.88
N GLN A 103 -32.50 7.01 23.06
CA GLN A 103 -32.16 8.22 23.81
C GLN A 103 -31.71 9.39 22.93
N GLY A 104 -31.40 9.15 21.65
CA GLY A 104 -30.92 10.15 20.70
C GLY A 104 -29.51 10.68 21.01
N THR A 105 -28.86 10.18 22.05
CA THR A 105 -27.52 10.54 22.51
C THR A 105 -26.44 9.70 21.82
N VAL A 106 -25.24 10.27 21.68
CA VAL A 106 -24.06 9.54 21.19
C VAL A 106 -23.52 8.69 22.32
N ARG A 107 -23.46 7.37 22.12
CA ARG A 107 -22.80 6.44 23.02
C ARG A 107 -21.38 6.18 22.55
N LEU A 108 -20.44 6.26 23.48
CA LEU A 108 -19.03 5.98 23.30
C LEU A 108 -18.68 4.74 24.13
N LEU A 109 -18.22 3.68 23.47
CA LEU A 109 -17.91 2.41 24.11
C LEU A 109 -16.47 2.00 23.77
N TRP A 110 -15.63 1.87 24.80
CA TRP A 110 -14.28 1.37 24.67
C TRP A 110 -14.29 -0.16 24.65
N GLY A 111 -13.99 -0.76 23.50
CA GLY A 111 -14.01 -2.20 23.27
C GLY A 111 -15.07 -2.68 22.28
N LEU A 112 -15.32 -3.99 22.27
CA LEU A 112 -16.28 -4.63 21.37
C LEU A 112 -17.71 -4.41 21.87
N ALA A 113 -18.49 -3.65 21.09
CA ALA A 113 -19.92 -3.52 21.32
C ALA A 113 -20.64 -4.81 20.87
N PRO A 114 -21.67 -5.27 21.59
CA PRO A 114 -22.52 -6.36 21.13
C PRO A 114 -23.15 -6.01 19.78
N GLU A 115 -23.16 -6.96 18.85
CA GLU A 115 -23.64 -6.73 17.48
C GLU A 115 -25.10 -6.26 17.46
N GLN A 116 -25.90 -6.63 18.46
CA GLN A 116 -27.30 -6.24 18.61
C GLN A 116 -27.48 -4.77 19.03
N GLU A 117 -26.46 -4.12 19.59
CA GLU A 117 -26.53 -2.72 20.02
C GLU A 117 -26.17 -1.74 18.90
N ILE A 118 -25.43 -2.19 17.88
CA ILE A 118 -24.98 -1.34 16.78
C ILE A 118 -26.14 -1.13 15.80
N PRO A 119 -26.52 0.13 15.50
CA PRO A 119 -27.55 0.43 14.52
C PRO A 119 -27.26 -0.14 13.12
N ASP A 120 -28.29 -0.67 12.47
CA ASP A 120 -28.21 -1.19 11.10
C ASP A 120 -28.26 -0.09 10.02
N ASP A 121 -28.07 1.18 10.40
CA ASP A 121 -28.24 2.33 9.51
C ASP A 121 -27.23 2.30 8.35
N ALA A 122 -26.03 1.74 8.58
CA ALA A 122 -25.02 1.52 7.56
C ALA A 122 -25.36 0.42 6.54
N LEU A 123 -26.37 -0.42 6.79
CA LEU A 123 -26.80 -1.45 5.83
C LEU A 123 -27.71 -0.87 4.74
N ASN A 124 -28.24 0.34 4.92
CA ASN A 124 -29.13 0.96 3.94
C ASN A 124 -28.32 1.68 2.85
N THR A 125 -28.20 1.04 1.69
CA THR A 125 -27.48 1.56 0.51
C THR A 125 -27.96 2.94 0.05
N ASN A 126 -29.27 3.23 0.11
CA ASN A 126 -29.79 4.53 -0.30
C ASN A 126 -29.41 5.63 0.68
N TRP A 127 -29.43 5.32 1.98
CA TRP A 127 -28.97 6.22 3.03
C TRP A 127 -27.47 6.51 2.89
N LEU A 128 -26.64 5.47 2.64
CA LEU A 128 -25.21 5.64 2.39
C LEU A 128 -24.92 6.57 1.20
N LYS A 129 -25.65 6.41 0.07
CA LYS A 129 -25.50 7.30 -1.10
C LYS A 129 -25.82 8.76 -0.77
N GLN A 130 -26.75 9.01 0.15
CA GLN A 130 -27.11 10.36 0.58
C GLN A 130 -26.05 10.94 1.52
N VAL A 131 -25.65 10.17 2.52
CA VAL A 131 -24.70 10.57 3.57
C VAL A 131 -23.30 10.82 3.00
N TYR A 132 -22.84 9.99 2.05
CA TYR A 132 -21.52 10.08 1.42
C TYR A 132 -21.59 10.61 -0.02
N SER A 133 -22.55 11.49 -0.30
CA SER A 133 -22.72 12.08 -1.64
C SER A 133 -21.54 12.96 -2.07
N ASP A 134 -20.72 13.40 -1.11
CA ASP A 134 -19.48 14.17 -1.29
C ASP A 134 -18.26 13.28 -1.62
N ILE A 135 -18.36 11.96 -1.48
CA ILE A 135 -17.25 11.02 -1.67
C ILE A 135 -17.39 10.31 -3.02
N PRO A 136 -16.31 10.21 -3.82
CA PRO A 136 -16.30 9.36 -5.00
C PRO A 136 -16.69 7.92 -4.64
N MET A 137 -17.69 7.39 -5.34
CA MET A 137 -18.17 6.02 -5.17
C MET A 137 -17.97 5.22 -6.45
N LYS A 138 -17.61 3.95 -6.28
CA LYS A 138 -17.56 2.94 -7.34
C LYS A 138 -18.59 1.86 -7.07
N THR A 139 -19.30 1.42 -8.10
CA THR A 139 -20.23 0.29 -8.00
C THR A 139 -19.50 -1.03 -8.25
N SER A 140 -20.05 -2.14 -7.77
CA SER A 140 -19.51 -3.48 -8.04
C SER A 140 -19.32 -3.78 -9.53
N ALA A 141 -20.18 -3.24 -10.39
CA ALA A 141 -20.07 -3.36 -11.83
C ALA A 141 -18.81 -2.65 -12.36
N GLN A 142 -18.55 -1.42 -11.93
CA GLN A 142 -17.36 -0.65 -12.31
C GLN A 142 -16.07 -1.29 -11.79
N VAL A 143 -16.06 -1.74 -10.53
CA VAL A 143 -14.91 -2.45 -9.95
C VAL A 143 -14.62 -3.73 -10.75
N ARG A 144 -15.65 -4.48 -11.14
CA ARG A 144 -15.51 -5.68 -11.95
C ARG A 144 -15.03 -5.37 -13.37
N GLU A 145 -15.48 -4.27 -13.95
CA GLU A 145 -15.02 -3.82 -15.27
C GLU A 145 -13.54 -3.42 -15.25
N GLU A 146 -13.11 -2.63 -14.26
CA GLU A 146 -11.71 -2.27 -14.05
C GLU A 146 -10.83 -3.52 -13.85
N ALA A 147 -11.28 -4.47 -13.02
CA ALA A 147 -10.58 -5.73 -12.79
C ALA A 147 -10.49 -6.57 -14.08
N ASN A 148 -11.58 -6.65 -14.86
CA ASN A 148 -11.59 -7.36 -16.14
C ASN A 148 -10.68 -6.68 -17.17
N ALA A 149 -10.66 -5.35 -17.23
CA ALA A 149 -9.79 -4.59 -18.12
C ALA A 149 -8.31 -4.78 -17.74
N HIS A 150 -8.00 -4.79 -16.45
CA HIS A 150 -6.66 -5.11 -15.95
C HIS A 150 -6.26 -6.55 -16.30
N ALA A 151 -7.13 -7.53 -16.06
CA ALA A 151 -6.88 -8.93 -16.42
C ALA A 151 -6.67 -9.12 -17.93
N LYS A 152 -7.43 -8.43 -18.78
CA LYS A 152 -7.22 -8.42 -20.23
C LYS A 152 -5.85 -7.84 -20.60
N ARG A 153 -5.43 -6.74 -19.96
CA ARG A 153 -4.09 -6.14 -20.18
C ARG A 153 -2.97 -7.10 -19.80
N VAL A 154 -3.05 -7.72 -18.63
CA VAL A 154 -2.08 -8.72 -18.17
C VAL A 154 -2.04 -9.92 -19.13
N ARG A 155 -3.19 -10.45 -19.55
CA ARG A 155 -3.27 -11.57 -20.50
C ARG A 155 -2.63 -11.21 -21.85
N ASN A 156 -2.91 -10.01 -22.36
CA ASN A 156 -2.30 -9.55 -23.62
C ASN A 156 -0.79 -9.37 -23.48
N GLY A 157 -0.31 -8.85 -22.34
CA GLY A 157 1.12 -8.79 -22.04
C GLY A 157 1.77 -10.17 -22.02
N TRP A 158 1.11 -11.16 -21.42
CA TRP A 158 1.60 -12.53 -21.38
C TRP A 158 1.66 -13.18 -22.78
N LEU A 159 0.70 -12.89 -23.66
CA LEU A 159 0.76 -13.33 -25.06
C LEU A 159 1.98 -12.78 -25.79
N ILE A 160 2.36 -11.52 -25.55
CA ILE A 160 3.57 -10.92 -26.13
C ILE A 160 4.81 -11.65 -25.61
N VAL A 161 4.89 -11.90 -24.30
CA VAL A 161 6.01 -12.63 -23.70
C VAL A 161 6.13 -14.05 -24.29
N VAL A 162 5.03 -14.79 -24.41
CA VAL A 162 5.03 -16.15 -24.98
C VAL A 162 5.38 -16.13 -26.46
N ALA A 163 4.86 -15.16 -27.23
CA ALA A 163 5.23 -14.99 -28.63
C ALA A 163 6.74 -14.74 -28.76
N TRP A 164 7.32 -13.83 -27.97
CA TRP A 164 8.76 -13.59 -27.99
C TRP A 164 9.58 -14.81 -27.56
N ALA A 165 9.15 -15.51 -26.50
CA ALA A 165 9.81 -16.71 -25.98
C ALA A 165 9.76 -17.91 -26.95
N THR A 166 8.82 -17.94 -27.90
CA THR A 166 8.71 -19.01 -28.90
C THR A 166 9.31 -18.61 -30.25
N ILE A 167 9.06 -17.38 -30.71
CA ILE A 167 9.54 -16.88 -32.00
C ILE A 167 11.06 -16.76 -32.01
N LEU A 168 11.69 -16.25 -30.94
CA LEU A 168 13.16 -16.10 -30.93
C LEU A 168 13.88 -17.45 -31.01
N PRO A 169 13.57 -18.47 -30.18
CA PRO A 169 14.19 -19.78 -30.31
C PRO A 169 13.86 -20.48 -31.62
N ALA A 170 12.63 -20.36 -32.13
CA ALA A 170 12.27 -20.95 -33.41
C ALA A 170 13.01 -20.30 -34.58
N ALA A 171 13.10 -18.96 -34.60
CA ALA A 171 13.87 -18.22 -35.60
C ALA A 171 15.36 -18.58 -35.52
N TRP A 172 15.93 -18.70 -34.31
CA TRP A 172 17.29 -19.17 -34.11
C TRP A 172 17.50 -20.57 -34.67
N ALA A 173 16.62 -21.52 -34.34
CA ALA A 173 16.70 -22.90 -34.83
C ALA A 173 16.55 -22.98 -36.36
N ILE A 174 15.72 -22.15 -36.98
CA ILE A 174 15.59 -22.05 -38.43
C ILE A 174 16.86 -21.47 -39.06
N VAL A 175 17.45 -20.43 -38.45
CA VAL A 175 18.74 -19.87 -38.91
C VAL A 175 19.85 -20.89 -38.76
N GLU A 176 19.84 -21.74 -37.73
CA GLU A 176 20.81 -22.82 -37.58
C GLU A 176 20.61 -23.92 -38.65
N TRP A 177 19.36 -24.27 -38.97
CA TRP A 177 19.05 -25.34 -39.93
C TRP A 177 19.17 -24.92 -41.42
N ALA A 178 18.69 -23.73 -41.77
CA ALA A 178 18.67 -23.20 -43.15
C ALA A 178 19.73 -22.12 -43.39
N GLY A 179 20.54 -21.81 -42.39
CA GLY A 179 21.56 -20.77 -42.44
C GLY A 179 22.63 -21.07 -43.48
N PRO A 180 23.08 -20.05 -44.23
CA PRO A 180 24.30 -20.19 -45.01
C PRO A 180 25.50 -20.47 -44.08
N ARG A 181 26.38 -21.39 -44.47
CA ARG A 181 27.63 -21.72 -43.71
C ARG A 181 28.51 -20.50 -43.38
N TRP A 182 28.37 -19.39 -44.11
CA TRP A 182 29.08 -18.15 -43.81
C TRP A 182 28.60 -17.49 -42.50
N LEU A 183 27.36 -17.72 -42.09
CA LEU A 183 26.76 -17.17 -40.88
C LEU A 183 27.35 -17.84 -39.63
N GLU A 184 27.53 -19.17 -39.67
CA GLU A 184 28.31 -19.92 -38.67
C GLU A 184 29.74 -19.38 -38.56
N THR A 185 30.36 -19.07 -39.71
CA THR A 185 31.72 -18.50 -39.75
C THR A 185 31.76 -17.13 -39.08
N ILE A 186 30.74 -16.27 -39.27
CA ILE A 186 30.65 -14.97 -38.59
C ILE A 186 30.45 -15.14 -37.09
N VAL A 187 29.58 -16.05 -36.65
CA VAL A 187 29.37 -16.31 -35.22
C VAL A 187 30.65 -16.85 -34.59
N MET A 188 31.37 -17.74 -35.28
CA MET A 188 32.67 -18.25 -34.86
C MET A 188 33.71 -17.13 -34.79
N LEU A 189 33.83 -16.30 -35.82
CA LEU A 189 34.76 -15.15 -35.84
C LEU A 189 34.41 -14.13 -34.75
N TYR A 190 33.13 -13.88 -34.51
CA TYR A 190 32.68 -13.03 -33.41
C TYR A 190 33.05 -13.62 -32.04
N GLY A 191 32.82 -14.93 -31.84
CA GLY A 191 33.22 -15.64 -30.63
C GLY A 191 34.73 -15.60 -30.39
N VAL A 192 35.53 -15.89 -31.42
CA VAL A 192 36.99 -15.82 -31.39
C VAL A 192 37.46 -14.38 -31.14
N GLY A 193 36.87 -13.40 -31.82
CA GLY A 193 37.18 -11.98 -31.64
C GLY A 193 36.86 -11.49 -30.22
N LYS A 194 35.71 -11.90 -29.69
CA LYS A 194 35.33 -11.59 -28.30
C LYS A 194 36.28 -12.22 -27.30
N ALA A 195 36.62 -13.51 -27.48
CA ALA A 195 37.60 -14.21 -26.64
C ALA A 195 38.98 -13.54 -26.71
N PHE A 196 39.39 -13.06 -27.88
CA PHE A 196 40.63 -12.32 -28.05
C PHE A 196 40.61 -10.96 -27.34
N ILE A 197 39.52 -10.20 -27.43
CA ILE A 197 39.34 -8.94 -26.67
C ILE A 197 39.38 -9.22 -25.16
N GLU A 198 38.75 -10.29 -24.71
CA GLU A 198 38.72 -10.68 -23.29
C GLU A 198 40.10 -11.12 -22.79
N ALA A 199 40.88 -11.84 -23.61
CA ALA A 199 42.28 -12.14 -23.35
C ALA A 199 43.16 -10.87 -23.28
N LEU A 200 42.91 -9.88 -24.14
CA LEU A 200 43.60 -8.58 -24.08
C LEU A 200 43.24 -7.78 -22.81
N LYS A 201 41.99 -7.88 -22.34
CA LYS A 201 41.56 -7.30 -21.06
C LYS A 201 42.26 -7.98 -19.88
N LEU A 202 42.33 -9.32 -19.86
CA LEU A 202 43.00 -10.09 -18.80
C LEU A 202 44.52 -9.86 -18.75
N THR A 203 45.15 -9.71 -19.91
CA THR A 203 46.59 -9.41 -20.00
C THR A 203 46.94 -7.94 -19.73
N GLY A 204 45.95 -7.10 -19.39
CA GLY A 204 46.12 -5.69 -19.05
C GLY A 204 46.53 -4.80 -20.24
N ARG A 205 46.54 -5.34 -21.46
CA ARG A 205 46.92 -4.62 -22.70
C ARG A 205 45.77 -3.79 -23.27
N TRP A 206 44.54 -4.01 -22.79
CA TRP A 206 43.37 -3.23 -23.17
C TRP A 206 43.06 -2.15 -22.12
N LYS A 207 43.04 -0.87 -22.53
CA LYS A 207 42.75 0.24 -21.62
C LYS A 207 41.26 0.22 -21.24
N LYS A 208 40.96 0.20 -19.94
CA LYS A 208 39.58 0.25 -19.43
C LYS A 208 38.94 1.61 -19.74
N SER A 209 37.65 1.59 -20.07
CA SER A 209 36.88 2.83 -20.25
C SER A 209 36.65 3.51 -18.90
N PRO A 210 36.51 4.85 -18.84
CA PRO A 210 36.07 5.54 -17.62
C PRO A 210 34.79 4.96 -17.01
N ARG A 211 33.85 4.52 -17.85
CA ARG A 211 32.62 3.84 -17.39
C ARG A 211 32.91 2.49 -16.72
N ASP A 212 33.85 1.72 -17.28
CA ASP A 212 34.23 0.41 -16.73
C ASP A 212 34.91 0.58 -15.36
N LEU A 213 35.70 1.64 -15.18
CA LEU A 213 36.35 1.93 -13.90
C LEU A 213 35.34 2.29 -12.80
N VAL A 214 34.31 3.09 -13.13
CA VAL A 214 33.23 3.43 -12.20
C VAL A 214 32.48 2.16 -11.80
N ASN A 215 32.07 1.33 -12.78
CA ASN A 215 31.37 0.08 -12.52
C ASN A 215 32.21 -0.88 -11.66
N GLU A 216 33.51 -1.01 -11.93
CA GLU A 216 34.39 -1.84 -11.11
C GLU A 216 34.53 -1.34 -9.67
N GLU A 217 34.54 -0.02 -9.47
CA GLU A 217 34.59 0.56 -8.14
C GLU A 217 33.27 0.33 -7.38
N GLU A 218 32.13 0.49 -8.05
CA GLU A 218 30.81 0.13 -7.53
C GLU A 218 30.73 -1.37 -7.18
N ASP A 219 31.14 -2.25 -8.08
CA ASP A 219 31.19 -3.71 -7.87
C ASP A 219 32.13 -4.08 -6.72
N ARG A 220 33.26 -3.38 -6.58
CA ARG A 220 34.19 -3.60 -5.47
C ARG A 220 33.53 -3.18 -4.14
N ARG A 221 32.84 -2.04 -4.10
CA ARG A 221 32.11 -1.57 -2.91
C ARG A 221 30.97 -2.53 -2.58
N MET A 222 30.16 -2.93 -3.56
CA MET A 222 29.08 -3.90 -3.39
C MET A 222 29.59 -5.23 -2.85
N ARG A 223 30.65 -5.80 -3.44
CA ARG A 223 31.26 -7.04 -2.95
C ARG A 223 31.81 -6.90 -1.53
N HIS A 224 32.41 -5.76 -1.21
CA HIS A 224 32.88 -5.47 0.14
C HIS A 224 31.73 -5.41 1.15
N TYR A 225 30.63 -4.72 0.82
CA TYR A 225 29.43 -4.71 1.67
C TYR A 225 28.82 -6.11 1.80
N PHE A 226 28.64 -6.81 0.69
CA PHE A 226 28.06 -8.16 0.66
C PHE A 226 28.85 -9.13 1.55
N TYR A 227 30.18 -9.10 1.46
CA TYR A 227 31.06 -9.89 2.31
C TYR A 227 30.85 -9.64 3.81
N HIS A 228 30.68 -8.38 4.21
CA HIS A 228 30.40 -8.03 5.59
C HIS A 228 28.98 -8.41 6.03
N CYS A 229 28.00 -8.34 5.14
CA CYS A 229 26.63 -8.79 5.40
C CYS A 229 26.55 -10.31 5.58
N GLU A 230 27.23 -11.11 4.73
CA GLU A 230 27.26 -12.57 4.88
C GLU A 230 27.88 -13.03 6.20
N ARG A 231 28.87 -12.28 6.70
CA ARG A 231 29.55 -12.59 7.97
C ARG A 231 28.77 -12.18 9.21
N ASN A 232 27.73 -11.36 9.07
CA ASN A 232 26.88 -10.92 10.17
C ASN A 232 25.40 -10.87 9.73
N PRO A 233 24.77 -12.04 9.52
CA PRO A 233 23.39 -12.11 9.04
C PRO A 233 22.41 -11.48 10.04
N GLU A 234 22.63 -11.64 11.35
CA GLU A 234 21.78 -11.03 12.39
C GLU A 234 21.83 -9.50 12.35
N GLY A 235 23.03 -8.92 12.22
CA GLY A 235 23.20 -7.48 12.07
C GLY A 235 22.56 -6.93 10.79
N PHE A 236 22.62 -7.68 9.68
CA PHE A 236 21.95 -7.30 8.43
C PHE A 236 20.43 -7.33 8.56
N VAL A 237 19.86 -8.38 9.19
CA VAL A 237 18.41 -8.47 9.44
C VAL A 237 17.94 -7.30 10.31
N ARG A 238 18.71 -6.94 11.36
CA ARG A 238 18.41 -5.78 12.20
C ARG A 238 18.43 -4.48 11.40
N LEU A 239 19.49 -4.23 10.63
CA LEU A 239 19.60 -3.04 9.76
C LEU A 239 18.46 -2.95 8.76
N LYS A 240 18.04 -4.09 8.20
CA LYS A 240 16.90 -4.17 7.28
C LYS A 240 15.61 -3.73 7.97
N SER A 241 15.35 -4.22 9.20
CA SER A 241 14.21 -3.80 10.02
C SER A 241 14.26 -2.29 10.29
N GLU A 242 15.38 -1.79 10.82
CA GLU A 242 15.57 -0.37 11.13
C GLU A 242 15.39 0.55 9.89
N ASN A 243 15.74 0.07 8.70
CA ASN A 243 15.50 0.81 7.46
C ASN A 243 14.02 0.85 7.11
N PHE A 244 13.30 -0.27 7.21
CA PHE A 244 11.86 -0.29 6.98
C PHE A 244 11.11 0.60 7.97
N ASP A 245 11.46 0.53 9.26
CA ASP A 245 10.84 1.36 10.28
C ASP A 245 11.04 2.86 9.96
N ARG A 246 12.25 3.25 9.55
CA ARG A 246 12.54 4.63 9.11
C ARG A 246 11.76 5.03 7.87
N GLU A 247 11.69 4.16 6.87
CA GLU A 247 10.93 4.42 5.64
C GLU A 247 9.44 4.61 5.94
N MET A 248 8.88 3.84 6.86
CA MET A 248 7.49 3.99 7.32
C MET A 248 7.28 5.32 8.05
N MET A 249 8.14 5.65 9.03
CA MET A 249 8.08 6.93 9.74
C MET A 249 8.17 8.14 8.80
N ASP A 250 9.08 8.08 7.83
CA ASP A 250 9.25 9.13 6.83
C ASP A 250 8.03 9.23 5.91
N ALA A 251 7.43 8.11 5.52
CA ALA A 251 6.20 8.10 4.74
C ALA A 251 5.03 8.76 5.49
N VAL A 252 4.80 8.39 6.75
CA VAL A 252 3.74 8.96 7.61
C VAL A 252 3.95 10.46 7.82
N ARG A 253 5.18 10.88 8.10
CA ARG A 253 5.52 12.32 8.30
C ARG A 253 5.37 13.13 7.02
N ASN A 254 5.81 12.59 5.88
CA ASN A 254 5.63 13.24 4.59
C ASN A 254 4.15 13.36 4.22
N GLU A 255 3.36 12.33 4.47
CA GLU A 255 1.91 12.36 4.26
C GLU A 255 1.23 13.41 5.16
N ALA A 256 1.57 13.43 6.46
CA ALA A 256 1.07 14.45 7.38
C ALA A 256 1.44 15.87 6.93
N ALA A 257 2.67 16.08 6.44
CA ALA A 257 3.11 17.37 5.92
C ALA A 257 2.32 17.81 4.68
N VAL A 258 2.07 16.90 3.73
CA VAL A 258 1.25 17.16 2.54
C VAL A 258 -0.18 17.51 2.95
N LEU A 259 -0.80 16.73 3.84
CA LEU A 259 -2.16 16.96 4.31
C LEU A 259 -2.28 18.30 5.06
N ASN A 260 -1.30 18.63 5.90
CA ASN A 260 -1.27 19.89 6.62
C ASN A 260 -1.08 21.11 5.71
N SER A 261 -0.34 20.96 4.60
CA SER A 261 -0.18 22.03 3.61
C SER A 261 -1.49 22.39 2.90
N ASN A 262 -2.45 21.45 2.86
CA ASN A 262 -3.77 21.63 2.27
C ASN A 262 -4.79 22.23 3.25
N ILE A 263 -4.44 22.43 4.52
CA ILE A 263 -5.31 23.11 5.49
C ILE A 263 -5.28 24.61 5.17
N PRO A 264 -6.41 25.23 4.79
CA PRO A 264 -6.45 26.67 4.55
C PRO A 264 -6.07 27.40 5.84
N ARG A 265 -5.06 28.28 5.76
CA ARG A 265 -4.69 29.16 6.88
C ARG A 265 -5.90 30.02 7.21
N GLN A 266 -6.46 29.84 8.39
CA GLN A 266 -7.39 30.80 8.98
C GLN A 266 -6.52 31.92 9.56
N ASP A 267 -6.27 32.94 8.74
CA ASP A 267 -5.74 34.23 9.18
C ASP A 267 -6.88 35.08 9.79
#